data_AF-A0A7W1CTT0-F1
#
_entry.id   AF-A0A7W1CTT0-F1
#
_cell.length_a   1.000
_cell.length_b   1.000
_cell.length_c   1.000
_cell.angle_alpha   90.00
_cell.angle_beta   90.00
_cell.angle_gamma   90.00
#
_symmetry.space_group_name_H-M   'P 1'
#
loop_
_entity.id
_entity.type
_entity.pdbx_description
1 polymer ?
#
loop_
_entity_poly.entity_id
_entity_poly.type
_entity_poly.pdbx_seq_one_letter_code
_entity_poly.pdbx_strand_id
1 'polypeptide(L)'
;TNQLMFAAFDWAGRDLLSLNQHVALDEATQLAEQDRSAIRAFVGYAGWTAGQLENELRQNAWVLQKPNRAALKPERLPRLWFEIMRNLGPWFKMLSAAPDDPSLN
;
A
#
# COMPACT_ATOMS: atom_id res chain seq x y z
N THR A 1 12.99 -5.24 -17.05
CA THR A 1 13.59 -6.04 -15.98
C THR A 1 12.69 -5.94 -14.76
N ASN A 2 12.01 -7.02 -14.38
CA ASN A 2 11.14 -7.02 -13.19
C ASN A 2 12.02 -6.89 -11.94
N GLN A 3 12.01 -5.72 -11.30
CA GLN A 3 12.66 -5.52 -10.01
C GLN A 3 11.74 -6.09 -8.93
N LEU A 4 12.17 -7.19 -8.31
CA LEU A 4 11.58 -7.75 -7.10
C LEU A 4 12.08 -6.92 -5.92
N MET A 5 11.17 -6.40 -5.11
CA MET A 5 11.47 -5.63 -3.91
C MET A 5 10.86 -6.33 -2.70
N PHE A 6 11.65 -6.52 -1.65
CA PHE A 6 11.17 -6.94 -0.35
C PHE A 6 10.95 -5.71 0.52
N ALA A 7 9.73 -5.57 1.01
CA ALA A 7 9.35 -4.49 1.91
C ALA A 7 9.02 -5.06 3.29
N ALA A 8 9.72 -4.57 4.30
CA ALA A 8 9.36 -4.81 5.70
C ALA A 8 8.55 -3.63 6.24
N PHE A 9 7.46 -3.97 6.90
CA PHE A 9 6.53 -3.05 7.55
C PHE A 9 6.73 -3.19 9.06
N ASP A 10 7.34 -2.17 9.67
CA ASP A 10 7.46 -2.09 11.12
C ASP A 10 6.53 -1.01 11.65
N TRP A 11 5.87 -1.29 12.77
CA TRP A 11 4.95 -0.34 13.38
C TRP A 11 5.54 0.23 14.65
N ALA A 12 6.08 1.44 14.54
CA ALA A 12 6.54 2.22 15.69
C ALA A 12 5.34 2.79 16.45
N GLY A 13 4.79 2.01 17.38
CA GLY A 13 3.60 2.40 18.15
C GLY A 13 2.29 2.30 17.36
N ARG A 14 1.24 3.03 17.78
CA ARG A 14 -0.13 2.80 17.25
C ARG A 14 -0.34 3.22 15.79
N ASP A 15 0.28 4.32 15.36
CA ASP A 15 -0.10 5.00 14.11
C ASP A 15 1.06 5.22 13.13
N LEU A 16 2.31 4.97 13.54
CA LEU A 16 3.47 5.20 12.68
C LEU A 16 3.90 3.88 12.03
N LEU A 17 3.82 3.85 10.71
CA LEU A 17 4.32 2.76 9.89
C LEU A 17 5.66 3.16 9.29
N SER A 18 6.70 2.40 9.62
CA SER A 18 8.02 2.48 9.02
C SER A 18 8.11 1.44 7.89
N LEU A 19 8.50 1.90 6.71
CA LEU A 19 8.68 1.04 5.54
C LEU A 19 10.18 0.93 5.22
N ASN A 20 10.71 -0.27 5.30
CA ASN A 20 12.06 -0.57 4.83
C ASN A 20 11.97 -1.29 3.48
N GLN A 21 12.40 -0.62 2.42
CA GLN A 21 12.33 -1.10 1.02
C GLN A 21 13.61 -1.81 0.53
N HIS A 22 14.69 -1.76 1.32
CA HIS A 22 15.99 -2.38 1.02
C HIS A 22 16.29 -3.54 1.99
N VAL A 23 15.33 -4.44 2.18
CA VAL A 23 15.56 -5.64 2.99
C VAL A 23 16.19 -6.71 2.11
N ALA A 24 17.37 -7.19 2.47
CA ALA A 24 18.02 -8.30 1.78
C ALA A 24 17.21 -9.60 1.97
N LEU A 25 17.33 -10.57 1.06
CA LEU A 25 16.56 -11.82 1.13
C LEU A 25 16.78 -12.58 2.45
N ASP A 26 18.01 -12.59 2.96
CA ASP A 26 18.36 -13.29 4.20
C ASP A 26 17.71 -12.61 5.42
N GLU A 27 17.75 -11.29 5.47
CA GLU A 27 17.10 -10.48 6.51
C GLU A 27 15.57 -10.59 6.42
N ALA A 28 15.04 -10.65 5.21
CA ALA A 28 13.62 -10.85 4.96
C ALA A 28 13.14 -12.22 5.45
N THR A 29 13.98 -13.25 5.31
CA THR A 29 13.65 -14.60 5.78
C THR A 29 13.60 -14.66 7.30
N GLN A 30 14.60 -14.06 7.97
CA GLN A 30 14.66 -14.02 9.44
C GLN A 30 13.48 -13.25 10.06
N LEU A 31 13.13 -12.10 9.49
CA LEU A 31 11.99 -11.32 9.96
C LEU A 31 10.65 -12.05 9.69
N ALA A 32 10.53 -12.75 8.56
CA ALA A 32 9.35 -13.55 8.26
C ALA A 32 9.18 -14.75 9.20
N GLU A 33 10.27 -15.31 9.75
CA GLU A 33 10.20 -16.35 10.79
C GLU A 33 9.63 -15.83 12.12
N GLN A 34 9.87 -14.56 12.45
CA GLN A 34 9.35 -13.92 13.65
C GLN A 34 7.91 -13.44 13.48
N ASP A 35 7.62 -12.76 12.37
CA ASP A 35 6.29 -12.31 11.99
C ASP A 35 6.12 -12.32 10.46
N ARG A 36 5.41 -13.33 9.96
CA ARG A 36 5.10 -13.47 8.52
C ARG A 36 4.30 -12.29 7.96
N SER A 37 3.59 -11.52 8.79
CA SER A 37 2.80 -10.38 8.34
C SER A 37 3.63 -9.10 8.18
N ALA A 38 4.85 -9.08 8.70
CA ALA A 38 5.75 -7.94 8.65
C ALA A 38 6.45 -7.79 7.29
N ILE A 39 6.51 -8.84 6.45
CA ILE A 39 7.27 -8.81 5.19
C ILE A 39 6.43 -9.17 3.99
N ARG A 40 6.61 -8.41 2.90
CA ARG A 40 5.97 -8.65 1.61
C ARG A 40 6.93 -8.44 0.46
N ALA A 41 6.75 -9.24 -0.58
CA ALA A 41 7.46 -9.09 -1.84
C ALA A 41 6.53 -8.42 -2.87
N PHE A 42 7.05 -7.41 -3.56
CA PHE A 42 6.36 -6.70 -4.63
C PHE A 42 7.19 -6.76 -5.91
N VAL A 43 6.51 -6.87 -7.04
CA VAL A 43 7.16 -6.85 -8.36
C VAL A 43 6.81 -5.53 -9.03
N GLY A 44 7.83 -4.73 -9.31
CA GLY A 44 7.66 -3.37 -9.81
C GLY A 44 7.41 -2.36 -8.69
N TYR A 45 7.46 -1.08 -9.06
CA TYR A 45 7.25 0.04 -8.15
C TYR A 45 6.58 1.18 -8.90
N ALA A 46 5.80 1.98 -8.17
CA ALA A 46 5.41 3.31 -8.61
C ALA A 46 6.50 4.29 -8.15
N GLY A 47 7.08 5.02 -9.10
CA GLY A 47 8.10 6.03 -8.83
C GLY A 47 7.60 7.39 -9.27
N TRP A 48 7.87 8.41 -8.46
CA TRP A 48 7.61 9.80 -8.82
C TRP A 48 8.91 10.49 -9.18
N THR A 49 8.86 11.30 -10.22
CA THR A 49 9.93 12.26 -10.52
C THR A 49 9.86 13.44 -9.54
N ALA A 50 10.94 14.20 -9.41
CA ALA A 50 11.02 15.31 -8.47
C ALA A 50 9.89 16.33 -8.71
N GLY A 51 9.09 16.64 -7.68
CA GLY A 51 7.98 17.59 -7.76
C GLY A 51 6.68 17.03 -8.36
N GLN A 52 6.69 15.79 -8.87
CA GLN A 52 5.51 15.19 -9.50
C GLN A 52 4.44 14.86 -8.47
N LEU A 53 4.80 14.20 -7.36
CA LEU A 53 3.85 13.84 -6.31
C LEU A 53 3.19 15.09 -5.71
N GLU A 54 3.97 16.14 -5.48
CA GLU A 54 3.47 17.41 -4.95
C GLU A 54 2.48 18.08 -5.91
N ASN A 55 2.75 18.02 -7.22
CA ASN A 55 1.83 18.53 -8.24
C ASN A 55 0.55 17.68 -8.32
N GLU A 56 0.66 16.36 -8.27
CA GLU A 56 -0.49 15.45 -8.28
C GLU A 56 -1.38 15.66 -7.04
N LEU A 57 -0.77 15.88 -5.86
CA LEU A 57 -1.49 16.24 -4.65
C LEU A 57 -2.21 17.59 -4.79
N ARG A 58 -1.58 18.61 -5.39
CA ARG A 58 -2.22 19.92 -5.66
C ARG A 58 -3.40 19.81 -6.62
N GLN A 59 -3.36 18.84 -7.53
CA GLN A 59 -4.44 18.57 -8.49
C GLN A 59 -5.56 17.68 -7.90
N ASN A 60 -5.49 17.33 -6.61
CA ASN A 60 -6.40 16.38 -5.96
C ASN A 60 -6.45 15.01 -6.66
N ALA A 61 -5.36 14.61 -7.33
CA ALA A 61 -5.25 13.29 -7.96
C ALA A 61 -5.04 12.17 -6.93
N TRP A 62 -4.54 12.50 -5.73
CA TRP A 62 -4.34 11.56 -4.63
C TRP A 62 -5.09 11.99 -3.37
N VAL A 63 -5.66 11.00 -2.68
CA VAL A 63 -6.27 11.19 -1.36
C VAL A 63 -5.37 10.54 -0.32
N LEU A 64 -4.87 11.36 0.62
CA LEU A 64 -4.02 10.87 1.71
C LEU A 64 -4.86 10.21 2.81
N GLN A 65 -4.39 9.06 3.30
CA GLN A 65 -4.98 8.35 4.41
C GLN A 65 -3.90 7.90 5.39
N LYS A 66 -4.28 7.82 6.67
CA LYS A 66 -3.39 7.27 7.69
C LYS A 66 -3.20 5.77 7.46
N PRO A 67 -1.98 5.24 7.68
CA PRO A 67 -1.73 3.81 7.54
C PRO A 67 -2.57 3.04 8.56
N ASN A 68 -3.22 1.96 8.12
CA ASN A 68 -4.04 1.10 8.96
C ASN A 68 -3.42 -0.29 9.05
N ARG A 69 -3.10 -0.76 10.26
CA ARG A 69 -2.58 -2.12 10.50
C ARG A 69 -3.45 -3.21 9.89
N ALA A 70 -4.77 -3.04 9.90
CA ALA A 70 -5.70 -4.00 9.32
C ALA A 70 -5.58 -4.07 7.78
N ALA A 71 -5.16 -2.99 7.12
CA ALA A 71 -4.98 -2.96 5.67
C ALA A 71 -3.87 -3.90 5.19
N LEU A 72 -2.86 -4.13 6.03
CA LEU A 72 -1.72 -5.01 5.73
C LEU A 72 -2.02 -6.49 6.01
N LYS A 73 -3.27 -6.86 6.30
CA LYS A 73 -3.66 -8.26 6.49
C LYS A 73 -3.97 -8.93 5.15
N PRO A 74 -3.36 -10.09 4.83
CA PRO A 74 -3.57 -10.78 3.55
C PRO A 74 -5.05 -11.00 3.21
N GLU A 75 -5.87 -11.33 4.22
CA GLU A 75 -7.29 -11.63 4.05
C GLU A 75 -8.10 -10.41 3.63
N ARG A 76 -7.58 -9.20 3.87
CA ARG A 76 -8.23 -7.93 3.53
C ARG A 76 -7.77 -7.34 2.22
N LEU A 77 -6.66 -7.82 1.64
CA LEU A 77 -6.10 -7.26 0.39
C LEU A 77 -7.11 -7.22 -0.76
N PRO A 78 -7.91 -8.28 -1.03
CA PRO A 78 -8.87 -8.24 -2.14
C PRO A 78 -9.98 -7.20 -1.96
N ARG A 79 -10.21 -6.74 -0.73
CA ARG A 79 -11.23 -5.75 -0.39
C ARG A 79 -10.62 -4.44 0.09
N LEU A 80 -9.30 -4.31 0.03
CA LEU A 80 -8.60 -3.20 0.66
C LEU A 80 -9.00 -1.86 0.04
N TRP A 81 -9.01 -1.81 -1.29
CA TRP A 81 -9.46 -0.64 -2.03
C TRP A 81 -10.88 -0.23 -1.66
N PHE A 82 -11.80 -1.21 -1.64
CA PHE A 82 -13.19 -1.00 -1.24
C PHE A 82 -13.29 -0.49 0.21
N GLU A 83 -12.56 -1.08 1.15
CA GLU A 83 -12.55 -0.65 2.56
C GLU A 83 -12.02 0.78 2.73
N ILE A 84 -10.95 1.16 2.03
CA ILE A 84 -10.38 2.52 2.06
C ILE A 84 -11.40 3.51 1.49
N MET A 85 -11.91 3.25 0.29
CA MET A 85 -12.86 4.14 -0.40
C MET A 85 -14.16 4.30 0.38
N ARG A 86 -14.65 3.24 1.02
CA ARG A 86 -15.83 3.29 1.88
C ARG A 86 -15.65 4.24 3.08
N ASN A 87 -14.42 4.34 3.60
CA ASN A 87 -14.11 5.19 4.75
C ASN A 87 -13.87 6.67 4.36
N LEU A 88 -13.64 6.96 3.07
CA LEU A 88 -13.45 8.32 2.55
C LEU A 88 -14.76 9.13 2.44
N GLY A 89 -15.92 8.47 2.41
CA GLY A 89 -17.22 9.13 2.50
C GLY A 89 -18.29 8.59 1.54
N PRO A 90 -19.52 9.15 1.58
CA PRO A 90 -20.66 8.68 0.80
C PRO A 90 -20.44 8.71 -0.71
N TRP A 91 -19.71 9.70 -1.20
CA TRP A 91 -19.39 9.88 -2.63
C TRP A 91 -18.40 8.84 -3.16
N PHE A 92 -17.42 8.42 -2.34
CA PHE A 92 -16.42 7.43 -2.70
C PHE A 92 -16.95 5.99 -2.68
N LYS A 93 -18.04 5.72 -1.94
CA LYS A 93 -18.78 4.45 -2.04
C LYS A 93 -19.27 4.18 -3.46
N MET A 94 -19.71 5.21 -4.19
CA MET A 94 -20.20 5.05 -5.56
C MET A 94 -19.08 4.68 -6.54
N LEU A 95 -17.87 5.23 -6.32
CA LEU A 95 -16.66 4.90 -7.11
C LEU A 95 -16.03 3.56 -6.70
N SER A 96 -16.24 3.09 -5.48
CA SER A 96 -15.72 1.80 -4.99
C SER A 96 -16.34 0.57 -5.66
N ALA A 97 -17.41 0.76 -6.43
CA ALA A 97 -18.04 -0.27 -7.26
C ALA A 97 -17.44 -0.33 -8.69
N ALA A 98 -16.47 0.54 -9.01
CA ALA A 98 -15.73 0.43 -10.26
C ALA A 98 -14.95 -0.90 -10.29
N PRO A 99 -15.01 -1.66 -11.38
CA PRO A 99 -14.32 -2.94 -11.48
C PRO A 99 -12.81 -2.76 -11.33
N ASP A 100 -12.14 -3.79 -10.77
CA ASP A 100 -10.68 -3.83 -10.60
C ASP A 100 -9.91 -3.73 -11.95
N ASP A 101 -10.61 -3.93 -13.07
CA ASP A 101 -10.06 -3.83 -14.41
C ASP A 101 -10.36 -2.45 -15.04
N PRO A 102 -9.34 -1.60 -15.26
CA PRO A 102 -9.50 -0.29 -15.89
C PRO A 102 -9.93 -0.38 -17.36
N SER A 103 -9.94 -1.57 -17.99
CA SER A 103 -10.41 -1.78 -19.37
C SER A 103 -11.93 -1.97 -19.50
N LEU A 104 -12.67 -2.04 -18.38
CA LEU A 104 -14.13 -2.19 -18.36
C LEU A 104 -14.90 -0.86 -18.30
N ASN A 105 -14.25 0.27 -18.59
CA ASN A 105 -14.87 1.59 -18.76
C ASN A 105 -15.04 1.96 -20.23
#